data_AF-A0A963JYQ4-F1
#
_entry.id   AF-A0A963JYQ4-F1
#
_cell.length_a   1.000
_cell.length_b   1.000
_cell.length_c   1.000
_cell.angle_alpha   90.00
_cell.angle_beta   90.00
_cell.angle_gamma   90.00
#
_symmetry.space_group_name_H-M   'P 1'
#
loop_
_entity.id
_entity.type
_entity.pdbx_description
1 polymer ?
#
loop_
_entity_poly.entity_id
_entity_poly.type
_entity_poly.pdbx_seq_one_letter_code
_entity_poly.pdbx_strand_id
1 'polypeptide(L)' 'IVYTASCHLSLNAPNALIQESVRAFYTGWYKELVTELPRMEKGHILPMAGPGLGTELLPDVRKRPDAVVQVSKD' A
#
# COMPACT_ATOMS: atom_id res chain seq x y z
N ILE A 1 2.67 -1.79 -0.17
CA ILE A 1 3.32 -0.98 -1.24
C ILE A 1 2.75 -1.34 -2.62
N VAL A 2 2.93 -2.57 -3.13
CA VAL A 2 2.41 -2.96 -4.47
C VAL A 2 0.90 -2.75 -4.61
N TYR A 3 0.11 -3.17 -3.62
CA TYR A 3 -1.35 -2.96 -3.64
C TYR A 3 -1.74 -1.50 -3.89
N THR A 4 -1.18 -0.55 -3.14
CA THR A 4 -1.42 0.88 -3.30
C THR A 4 -0.99 1.38 -4.68
N ALA A 5 0.19 0.97 -5.16
CA ALA A 5 0.69 1.35 -6.48
C ALA A 5 -0.22 0.82 -7.61
N SER A 6 -0.70 -0.42 -7.49
CA SER A 6 -1.66 -1.00 -8.44
C SER A 6 -2.99 -0.25 -8.43
N CYS A 7 -3.48 0.18 -7.26
CA CYS A 7 -4.69 1.01 -7.19
C CYS A 7 -4.52 2.32 -7.96
N HIS A 8 -3.37 2.99 -7.84
CA HIS A 8 -3.05 4.17 -8.65
C HIS A 8 -3.03 3.85 -10.16
N LEU A 9 -2.43 2.72 -10.54
CA LEU A 9 -2.42 2.27 -11.93
C LEU A 9 -3.84 2.03 -12.46
N SER A 10 -4.67 1.29 -11.71
CA SER A 10 -6.06 0.99 -12.10
C SER A 10 -6.95 2.24 -12.15
N LEU A 11 -6.68 3.25 -11.32
CA LEU A 11 -7.41 4.52 -11.38
C LEU A 11 -6.98 5.39 -12.56
N ASN A 12 -5.74 5.26 -13.03
CA ASN A 12 -5.22 6.00 -14.17
C ASN A 12 -5.53 5.33 -15.51
N ALA A 13 -5.45 3.99 -15.58
CA ALA A 13 -5.58 3.27 -16.83
C ALA A 13 -7.07 3.22 -17.28
N PRO A 14 -7.43 3.82 -18.43
CA PRO A 14 -8.84 3.91 -18.86
C PRO A 14 -9.47 2.56 -19.18
N ASN A 15 -8.66 1.52 -19.35
CA ASN A 15 -9.09 0.14 -19.61
C ASN A 15 -8.99 -0.78 -18.38
N ALA A 16 -8.73 -0.24 -17.19
CA ALA A 16 -8.73 -1.04 -15.97
C ALA A 16 -10.16 -1.50 -15.65
N LEU A 17 -10.35 -2.82 -15.54
CA LEU A 17 -11.66 -3.42 -15.27
C LEU A 17 -11.86 -3.74 -13.78
N ILE A 18 -10.84 -4.33 -13.15
CA ILE A 18 -10.84 -4.73 -11.74
C ILE A 18 -9.48 -4.42 -11.11
N GLN A 19 -9.49 -4.21 -9.80
CA GLN A 19 -8.29 -4.17 -8.97
C GLN A 19 -8.40 -5.30 -7.94
N GLU A 20 -7.50 -6.27 -8.03
CA GLU A 20 -7.45 -7.38 -7.08
C GLU A 20 -7.11 -6.88 -5.67
N SER A 21 -7.77 -7.44 -4.66
CA SER A 21 -7.48 -7.21 -3.25
C SER A 21 -7.72 -8.47 -2.42
N VAL A 22 -6.94 -8.64 -1.34
CA VAL A 22 -7.12 -9.74 -0.39
C VAL A 22 -7.56 -9.16 0.94
N ARG A 23 -8.80 -9.44 1.33
CA ARG A 23 -9.42 -8.88 2.54
C ARG A 23 -8.57 -9.06 3.79
N ALA A 24 -8.08 -10.28 4.00
CA ALA A 24 -7.25 -10.62 5.15
C ALA A 24 -5.94 -9.81 5.22
N PHE A 25 -5.42 -9.33 4.09
CA PHE A 25 -4.16 -8.59 4.07
C PHE A 25 -4.37 -7.13 4.46
N TYR A 26 -5.31 -6.42 3.81
CA TYR A 26 -5.54 -5.00 4.09
C TYR A 26 -6.32 -4.74 5.39
N THR A 27 -7.03 -5.73 5.93
CA THR A 27 -7.61 -5.61 7.29
C THR A 27 -6.65 -6.07 8.38
N GLY A 28 -5.66 -6.90 8.04
CA GLY A 28 -4.67 -7.47 8.94
C GLY A 28 -3.27 -6.89 8.71
N TRP A 29 -2.32 -7.77 8.39
CA TRP A 29 -0.88 -7.51 8.51
C TRP A 29 -0.33 -6.34 7.70
N TYR A 30 -1.01 -5.87 6.65
CA TYR A 30 -0.57 -4.64 5.96
C TYR A 30 -0.54 -3.43 6.90
N LYS A 31 -1.46 -3.37 7.88
CA LYS A 31 -1.51 -2.29 8.88
C LYS A 31 -0.31 -2.28 9.83
N GLU A 32 0.44 -3.37 9.90
CA GLU A 32 1.65 -3.47 10.71
C GLU A 32 2.90 -2.96 9.97
N LEU A 33 2.77 -2.62 8.68
CA LEU A 33 3.90 -2.24 7.83
C LEU A 33 3.81 -0.83 7.27
N VAL A 34 2.61 -0.29 7.04
CA VAL A 34 2.44 0.99 6.37
C VAL A 34 1.49 1.93 7.12
N THR A 35 1.66 3.24 6.92
CA THR A 35 0.87 4.27 7.58
C THR A 35 -0.59 4.29 7.12
N GLU A 36 -0.83 4.10 5.82
CA GLU A 36 -2.14 4.25 5.19
C GLU A 36 -2.40 3.15 4.16
N LEU A 37 -3.67 2.81 3.93
CA LEU A 37 -4.08 1.81 2.95
C LEU A 37 -5.25 2.32 2.10
N PRO A 38 -5.35 1.87 0.83
CA PRO A 38 -6.52 2.16 0.00
C PRO A 38 -7.81 1.72 0.71
N ARG A 39 -8.78 2.63 0.80
CA ARG A 39 -10.07 2.38 1.45
C ARG A 39 -10.95 1.54 0.54
N MET A 40 -11.49 0.46 1.09
CA MET A 40 -12.48 -0.40 0.42
C MET A 40 -13.89 -0.04 0.91
N GLU A 41 -14.76 0.36 -0.01
CA GLU A 41 -16.16 0.69 0.28
C GLU A 41 -17.09 0.04 -0.74
N LYS A 42 -18.03 -0.79 -0.26
CA LYS A 42 -19.05 -1.47 -1.10
C LYS A 42 -18.44 -2.15 -2.34
N GLY A 43 -17.31 -2.83 -2.17
CA GLY A 43 -16.61 -3.55 -3.24
C GLY A 43 -15.75 -2.68 -4.16
N HIS A 44 -15.59 -1.39 -3.87
CA HIS A 44 -14.79 -0.46 -4.66
C HIS A 44 -13.63 0.09 -3.82
N ILE A 45 -12.49 0.34 -4.49
CA ILE A 45 -11.34 0.99 -3.87
C ILE A 45 -11.42 2.48 -4.17
N LEU A 46 -11.24 3.30 -3.13
CA LEU A 46 -11.18 4.76 -3.27
C LEU A 46 -9.74 5.25 -3.50
N PRO A 47 -9.56 6.38 -4.21
CA PRO A 47 -8.25 7.01 -4.37
C PRO A 47 -7.60 7.37 -3.03
N MET A 48 -6.27 7.31 -2.99
CA MET A 48 -5.49 7.82 -1.87
C MET A 48 -5.59 9.36 -1.83
N ALA A 49 -5.66 9.94 -0.63
CA ALA A 49 -5.77 11.39 -0.46
C ALA A 49 -4.40 12.11 -0.42
N GLY A 50 -3.33 11.40 -0.03
CA GLY A 50 -1.98 11.96 0.11
C GLY A 50 -1.18 11.98 -1.20
N PRO A 51 -0.13 12.80 -1.29
CA PRO A 51 0.74 12.87 -2.47
C PRO A 51 1.53 11.57 -2.67
N GLY A 52 1.96 11.34 -3.92
CA GLY A 52 2.72 10.14 -4.29
C GLY A 52 1.90 8.88 -4.05
N LEU A 53 2.49 7.88 -3.37
CA LEU A 53 1.75 6.67 -2.98
C LEU A 53 0.68 6.95 -1.93
N GLY A 54 0.77 8.06 -1.19
CA GLY A 54 -0.15 8.38 -0.08
C GLY A 54 0.05 7.48 1.15
N THR A 55 1.18 6.77 1.25
CA THR A 55 1.55 5.95 2.40
C THR A 55 3.06 5.85 2.52
N GLU A 56 3.54 5.57 3.73
CA GLU A 56 4.95 5.30 4.05
C GLU A 56 5.08 3.98 4.80
N LEU A 57 6.30 3.45 4.93
CA LEU A 57 6.57 2.38 5.90
C LEU A 57 6.43 2.94 7.32
N LEU A 58 5.87 2.16 8.24
CA LEU A 58 5.87 2.53 9.65
C LEU A 58 7.32 2.67 10.16
N PRO A 59 7.61 3.64 11.06
CA PRO A 59 8.97 3.91 11.51
C PRO A 59 9.68 2.70 12.14
N ASP A 60 8.92 1.80 12.76
CA ASP A 60 9.45 0.65 13.48
C ASP A 60 9.74 -0.55 12.58
N VAL A 61 9.30 -0.54 11.31
CA VAL A 61 9.59 -1.64 10.36
C VAL A 61 11.09 -1.86 10.21
N ARG A 62 11.88 -0.78 10.18
CA ARG A 62 13.35 -0.84 10.10
C ARG A 62 14.02 -1.27 11.40
N LYS A 63 13.30 -1.24 12.53
CA LYS A 63 13.79 -1.59 13.86
C LYS A 63 13.46 -3.02 14.28
N ARG A 64 12.67 -3.74 13.48
CA ARG A 64 12.26 -5.10 13.83
C ARG A 64 13.50 -6.02 13.93
N PRO A 65 13.53 -6.98 14.88
CA PRO A 65 14.68 -7.85 15.08
C PRO A 65 14.97 -8.77 13.89
N ASP A 66 13.97 -9.01 13.03
CA ASP A 66 14.05 -9.82 11.81
C ASP A 66 14.37 -9.00 10.54
N ALA A 67 14.52 -7.68 10.64
CA ALA A 67 14.76 -6.82 9.49
C ALA A 67 16.22 -6.83 9.04
N VAL A 68 16.46 -7.15 7.78
CA VAL A 68 17.76 -6.93 7.12
C VAL A 68 17.69 -5.63 6.31
N VAL A 69 18.48 -4.64 6.70
CA VAL A 69 18.51 -3.32 6.05
C VAL A 69 19.85 -3.13 5.35
N GLN A 70 19.81 -2.92 4.03
CA GLN A 70 20.98 -2.57 3.23
C GLN A 70 20.79 -1.18 2.63
N VAL A 71 21.85 -0.37 2.65
CA VAL A 71 21.84 1.00 2.15
C VAL A 71 23.09 1.21 1.30
N SER A 72 22.90 1.58 0.03
CA SER A 72 23.96 2.10 -0.82
C SER A 72 23.98 3.62 -0.70
N LYS A 73 25.17 4.20 -0.66
CA LYS A 73 25.41 5.65 -0.67
C LYS A 73 26.40 5.97 -1.76
N ASP A 74 26.29 7.17 -2.32
CA ASP A 74 27.24 7.72 -3.28
C ASP A 74 28.62 7.98 -2.64
#